data_AF-C7P1M3-F1
#
_entry.id   AF-C7P1M3-F1
#
_cell.length_a   1.000
_cell.length_b   1.000
_cell.length_c   1.000
_cell.angle_alpha   90.00
_cell.angle_beta   90.00
_cell.angle_gamma   90.00
#
_symmetry.space_group_name_H-M   'P 1'
#
loop_
_entity.id
_entity.type
_entity.pdbx_description
1 polymer ?
#
loop_
_entity_poly.entity_id
_entity_poly.type
_entity_poly.pdbx_seq_one_letter_code
_entity_poly.pdbx_strand_id
1 'polypeptide(L)'
;MDRSVRIARAVAAGLVFVTAAYHLWWGFPRMLVYLQGLGSLASRGLIPDPRPFLFVAFALVLLAGPYLVTRDYLTVRRGYLAGAGLMVLSFLAWVAWHQTGHGAFLTGLPAPETGGHTHGGVLYTIYDHYVTTPIEGVIKSVELLAAGLFAWLLRRDPAASASTDDGEVPVGGDRATRE
;
A
#
# COMPACT_ATOMS: atom_id res chain seq x y z
N MET A 1 -10.62 4.05 -25.57
CA MET A 1 -10.53 3.34 -24.27
C MET A 1 -11.90 2.83 -23.89
N ASP A 2 -12.03 1.55 -23.55
CA ASP A 2 -13.30 0.96 -23.11
C ASP A 2 -13.83 1.73 -21.88
N ARG A 3 -15.15 1.96 -21.86
CA ARG A 3 -15.85 2.62 -20.73
C ARG A 3 -15.59 1.87 -19.43
N SER A 4 -15.52 0.54 -19.47
CA SER A 4 -15.27 -0.29 -18.28
C SER A 4 -13.89 0.00 -17.66
N VAL A 5 -12.84 0.04 -18.50
CA VAL A 5 -11.45 0.35 -18.09
C VAL A 5 -11.36 1.75 -17.50
N ARG A 6 -12.01 2.74 -18.12
CA ARG A 6 -12.00 4.12 -17.60
C ARG A 6 -12.64 4.21 -16.22
N ILE A 7 -13.78 3.54 -16.02
CA ILE A 7 -14.46 3.50 -14.73
C ILE A 7 -13.58 2.79 -13.71
N ALA A 8 -13.03 1.62 -14.05
CA ALA A 8 -12.16 0.86 -13.15
C ALA A 8 -10.91 1.65 -12.73
N ARG A 9 -10.27 2.39 -13.64
CA ARG A 9 -9.16 3.30 -13.32
C ARG A 9 -9.58 4.38 -12.33
N ALA A 10 -10.72 5.03 -12.57
CA ALA A 10 -11.23 6.08 -11.69
C ALA A 10 -11.58 5.54 -10.29
N VAL A 11 -12.23 4.37 -10.22
CA VAL A 11 -12.55 3.69 -8.96
C VAL A 11 -11.27 3.29 -8.23
N ALA A 12 -10.31 2.67 -8.92
CA ALA A 12 -9.03 2.30 -8.32
C ALA A 12 -8.29 3.53 -7.76
N ALA A 13 -8.24 4.63 -8.51
CA ALA A 13 -7.66 5.89 -8.04
C ALA A 13 -8.38 6.44 -6.79
N GLY A 14 -9.71 6.39 -6.78
CA GLY A 14 -10.53 6.79 -5.63
C GLY A 14 -10.26 5.94 -4.39
N LEU A 15 -10.18 4.61 -4.54
CA LEU A 15 -9.87 3.70 -3.43
C LEU A 15 -8.46 3.94 -2.88
N VAL A 16 -7.46 4.09 -3.75
CA VAL A 16 -6.08 4.43 -3.34
C VAL A 16 -6.04 5.77 -2.60
N PHE A 17 -6.78 6.77 -3.08
CA PHE A 17 -6.89 8.05 -2.41
C PHE A 17 -7.51 7.92 -1.02
N VAL A 18 -8.61 7.15 -0.87
CA VAL A 18 -9.22 6.88 0.44
C VAL A 18 -8.22 6.19 1.38
N THR A 19 -7.48 5.19 0.89
CA THR A 19 -6.41 4.54 1.65
C THR A 19 -5.36 5.56 2.11
N ALA A 20 -4.82 6.37 1.21
CA ALA A 20 -3.81 7.37 1.54
C ALA A 20 -4.33 8.41 2.54
N ALA A 21 -5.54 8.92 2.34
CA ALA A 21 -6.18 9.90 3.21
C ALA A 21 -6.38 9.35 4.62
N TYR A 22 -6.83 8.10 4.75
CA TYR A 22 -6.95 7.44 6.06
C TYR A 22 -5.61 7.31 6.78
N HIS A 23 -4.57 6.85 6.07
CA HIS A 23 -3.23 6.68 6.65
C HIS A 23 -2.63 8.02 7.10
N LEU A 24 -2.85 9.11 6.34
CA LEU A 24 -2.48 10.46 6.79
C LEU A 24 -3.31 10.93 7.97
N TRP A 25 -4.63 10.79 7.92
CA TRP A 25 -5.52 11.22 9.00
C TRP A 25 -5.16 10.54 10.33
N TRP A 26 -4.86 9.25 10.31
CA TRP A 26 -4.45 8.52 11.52
C TRP A 26 -2.98 8.78 11.88
N GLY A 27 -2.07 8.67 10.91
CA GLY A 27 -0.64 8.68 11.14
C GLY A 27 -0.06 10.07 11.36
N PHE A 28 -0.46 11.07 10.58
CA PHE A 28 0.20 12.38 10.58
C PHE A 28 0.11 13.10 11.93
N PRO A 29 -1.06 13.24 12.58
CA PRO A 29 -1.14 13.88 13.89
C PRO A 29 -0.31 13.15 14.96
N ARG A 30 -0.35 11.81 14.97
CA ARG A 30 0.39 10.98 15.94
C ARG A 30 1.90 11.06 15.71
N MET A 31 2.34 11.11 14.47
CA MET A 31 3.74 11.30 14.10
C MET A 31 4.25 12.64 14.65
N LEU A 32 3.49 13.73 14.51
CA LEU A 32 3.87 15.03 15.06
C LEU A 32 4.03 15.00 16.58
N VAL A 33 3.12 14.33 17.30
CA VAL A 33 3.22 14.14 18.75
C VAL A 33 4.50 13.39 19.12
N TYR A 34 4.82 12.29 18.43
CA TYR A 34 6.07 11.55 18.70
C TYR A 34 7.33 12.35 18.36
N LEU A 35 7.33 13.14 17.30
CA LEU A 35 8.45 14.02 16.95
C LEU A 35 8.67 15.10 18.02
N GLN A 36 7.59 15.70 18.53
CA GLN A 36 7.66 16.68 19.63
C GLN A 36 8.19 16.05 20.93
N GLY A 37 7.81 14.80 21.22
CA GLY A 37 8.22 14.06 22.41
C GLY A 37 9.54 13.28 22.29
N LEU A 38 10.21 13.33 21.14
CA LEU A 38 11.30 12.41 20.80
C LEU A 38 12.48 12.49 21.78
N GLY A 39 12.85 13.70 22.21
CA GLY A 39 13.92 13.89 23.21
C GLY A 39 13.59 13.26 24.56
N SER A 40 12.34 13.39 25.02
CA SER A 40 11.87 12.76 26.26
C SER A 40 11.84 11.24 26.15
N LEU A 41 11.35 10.70 25.02
CA LEU A 41 11.34 9.26 24.78
C LEU A 41 12.77 8.68 24.77
N ALA A 42 13.67 9.31 24.02
CA ALA A 42 15.07 8.90 23.94
C ALA A 42 15.77 8.93 25.30
N SER A 43 15.53 9.96 26.12
CA SER A 43 16.12 10.06 27.47
C SER A 43 15.70 8.93 28.43
N ARG A 44 14.58 8.26 28.14
CA ARG A 44 14.04 7.13 28.91
C ARG A 44 14.33 5.77 28.26
N GLY A 45 15.08 5.75 27.15
CA GLY A 45 15.32 4.54 26.37
C GLY A 45 14.07 3.97 25.70
N LEU A 46 13.03 4.80 25.49
CA LEU A 46 11.77 4.39 24.88
C LEU A 46 11.81 4.63 23.37
N ILE A 47 11.38 3.65 22.60
CA ILE A 47 11.24 3.76 21.14
C ILE A 47 9.79 4.16 20.84
N PRO A 48 9.55 5.21 20.02
CA PRO A 48 8.20 5.59 19.63
C PRO A 48 7.54 4.46 18.83
N ASP A 49 6.22 4.33 18.96
CA ASP A 49 5.43 3.43 18.11
C ASP A 49 5.72 3.74 16.63
N PRO A 50 6.17 2.76 15.82
CA PRO A 50 6.56 3.00 14.44
C PRO A 50 5.37 3.25 13.50
N ARG A 51 4.13 2.87 13.88
CA ARG A 51 2.96 2.92 12.98
C ARG A 51 2.72 4.29 12.36
N PRO A 52 2.71 5.42 13.11
CA PRO A 52 2.41 6.72 12.52
C PRO A 52 3.39 7.13 11.43
N PHE A 53 4.67 6.82 11.60
CA PHE A 53 5.72 7.10 10.61
C PHE A 53 5.53 6.25 9.36
N LEU A 54 5.29 4.94 9.54
CA LEU A 54 5.04 4.02 8.43
C LEU A 54 3.76 4.38 7.66
N PHE A 55 2.71 4.80 8.36
CA PHE A 55 1.44 5.20 7.75
C PHE A 55 1.62 6.47 6.89
N VAL A 56 2.32 7.48 7.41
CA VAL A 56 2.63 8.70 6.65
C VAL A 56 3.49 8.37 5.43
N ALA A 57 4.58 7.60 5.62
CA ALA A 57 5.45 7.21 4.52
C ALA A 57 4.69 6.45 3.43
N PHE A 58 3.85 5.48 3.82
CA PHE A 58 3.02 4.72 2.90
C PHE A 58 2.04 5.62 2.13
N ALA A 59 1.35 6.53 2.81
CA ALA A 59 0.43 7.45 2.16
C ALA A 59 1.13 8.37 1.15
N LEU A 60 2.33 8.86 1.46
CA LEU A 60 3.13 9.67 0.54
C LEU A 60 3.50 8.86 -0.71
N VAL A 61 3.88 7.59 -0.56
CA VAL A 61 4.15 6.68 -1.69
C VAL A 61 2.90 6.50 -2.56
N LEU A 62 1.73 6.30 -1.94
CA LEU A 62 0.47 6.16 -2.67
C LEU A 62 0.11 7.43 -3.45
N LEU A 63 0.30 8.61 -2.87
CA LEU A 63 0.04 9.89 -3.52
C LEU A 63 1.06 10.22 -4.62
N ALA A 64 2.30 9.73 -4.50
CA ALA A 64 3.32 9.86 -5.54
C ALA A 64 3.03 8.99 -6.77
N GLY A 65 2.36 7.85 -6.61
CA GLY A 65 2.07 6.89 -7.69
C GLY A 65 1.48 7.53 -8.96
N PRO A 66 0.36 8.28 -8.88
CA PRO A 66 -0.22 8.98 -10.02
C PRO A 66 0.76 9.94 -10.71
N TYR A 67 1.58 10.66 -9.95
CA TYR A 67 2.61 11.54 -10.52
C TYR A 67 3.65 10.73 -11.31
N LEU A 68 4.14 9.62 -10.76
CA LEU A 68 5.12 8.77 -11.42
C LEU A 68 4.59 8.18 -12.73
N VAL A 69 3.32 7.79 -12.77
CA VAL A 69 2.68 7.27 -13.99
C VAL A 69 2.40 8.38 -15.01
N THR A 70 1.88 9.54 -14.59
CA THR A 70 1.51 10.64 -15.51
C THR A 70 2.71 11.41 -16.06
N ARG A 71 3.89 11.23 -15.47
CA ARG A 71 5.16 11.77 -15.96
C ARG A 71 6.06 10.73 -16.63
N ASP A 72 5.49 9.57 -16.95
CA ASP A 72 6.16 8.47 -17.65
C ASP A 72 7.42 7.90 -16.95
N TYR A 73 7.60 8.19 -15.65
CA TYR A 73 8.62 7.53 -14.82
C TYR A 73 8.28 6.06 -14.55
N LEU A 74 6.99 5.72 -14.57
CA LEU A 74 6.48 4.34 -14.50
C LEU A 74 5.49 4.09 -15.64
N THR A 75 5.67 2.97 -16.33
CA THR A 75 4.66 2.49 -17.28
C THR A 75 3.36 2.16 -16.55
N VAL A 76 2.22 2.22 -17.27
CA VAL A 76 0.89 1.88 -16.72
C VAL A 76 0.89 0.48 -16.07
N ARG A 77 1.53 -0.50 -16.73
CA ARG A 77 1.68 -1.86 -16.21
C ARG A 77 2.44 -1.89 -14.87
N ARG A 78 3.58 -1.20 -14.79
CA ARG A 78 4.35 -1.09 -13.54
C ARG A 78 3.55 -0.36 -12.45
N GLY A 79 2.80 0.67 -12.82
CA GLY A 79 1.88 1.36 -11.91
C GLY A 79 0.83 0.43 -11.32
N TYR A 80 0.20 -0.42 -12.12
CA TYR A 80 -0.78 -1.40 -11.63
C TYR A 80 -0.15 -2.50 -10.76
N LEU A 81 1.02 -3.02 -11.14
CA LEU A 81 1.74 -3.99 -10.33
C LEU A 81 2.16 -3.41 -8.98
N ALA A 82 2.71 -2.19 -8.98
CA ALA A 82 3.09 -1.48 -7.76
C ALA A 82 1.86 -1.19 -6.90
N GLY A 83 0.78 -0.68 -7.48
CA GLY A 83 -0.48 -0.42 -6.78
C GLY A 83 -1.05 -1.68 -6.12
N ALA A 84 -1.17 -2.78 -6.87
CA ALA A 84 -1.63 -4.05 -6.32
C ALA A 84 -0.72 -4.56 -5.20
N GLY A 85 0.60 -4.53 -5.42
CA GLY A 85 1.60 -4.98 -4.46
C GLY A 85 1.55 -4.18 -3.17
N LEU A 86 1.45 -2.85 -3.25
CA LEU A 86 1.35 -1.96 -2.09
C LEU A 86 0.08 -2.21 -1.26
N MET A 87 -1.06 -2.43 -1.90
CA MET A 87 -2.31 -2.74 -1.20
C MET A 87 -2.24 -4.10 -0.49
N VAL A 88 -1.75 -5.13 -1.18
CA VAL A 88 -1.57 -6.47 -0.59
C VAL A 88 -0.56 -6.42 0.56
N LEU A 89 0.56 -5.71 0.39
CA LEU A 89 1.57 -5.56 1.43
C LEU A 89 1.02 -4.82 2.65
N SER A 90 0.21 -3.76 2.46
CA SER A 90 -0.47 -3.06 3.56
C SER A 90 -1.37 -4.00 4.37
N PHE A 91 -2.15 -4.84 3.68
CA PHE A 91 -3.01 -5.83 4.33
C PHE A 91 -2.18 -6.88 5.09
N LEU A 92 -1.14 -7.44 4.47
CA LEU A 92 -0.28 -8.44 5.11
C LEU A 92 0.50 -7.86 6.28
N ALA A 93 0.97 -6.62 6.18
CA ALA A 93 1.63 -5.91 7.28
C ALA A 93 0.68 -5.72 8.46
N TRP A 94 -0.59 -5.39 8.20
CA TRP A 94 -1.63 -5.32 9.23
C TRP A 94 -1.87 -6.69 9.89
N VAL A 95 -2.00 -7.77 9.12
CA VAL A 95 -2.13 -9.12 9.68
C VAL A 95 -0.91 -9.46 10.54
N ALA A 96 0.30 -9.29 10.01
CA ALA A 96 1.53 -9.58 10.72
C ALA A 96 1.62 -8.79 12.02
N TRP A 97 1.30 -7.49 11.99
CA TRP A 97 1.28 -6.63 13.19
C TRP A 97 0.40 -7.22 14.30
N HIS A 98 -0.82 -7.63 13.98
CA HIS A 98 -1.74 -8.18 14.98
C HIS A 98 -1.45 -9.62 15.39
N GLN A 99 -0.83 -10.43 14.53
CA GLN A 99 -0.47 -11.82 14.88
C GLN A 99 0.85 -11.92 15.66
N THR A 100 1.69 -10.88 15.63
CA THR A 100 3.03 -10.91 16.25
C THR A 100 3.14 -10.02 17.48
N GLY A 101 2.02 -9.73 18.14
CA GLY A 101 2.00 -8.93 19.36
C GLY A 101 2.31 -7.45 19.10
N HIS A 102 1.61 -6.82 18.15
CA HIS A 102 1.70 -5.40 17.86
C HIS A 102 3.12 -4.93 17.52
N GLY A 103 3.80 -5.66 16.62
CA GLY A 103 5.10 -5.25 16.12
C GLY A 103 6.29 -5.67 16.98
N ALA A 104 6.14 -6.66 17.87
CA ALA A 104 7.28 -7.19 18.64
C ALA A 104 8.43 -7.68 17.74
N PHE A 105 8.15 -8.05 16.49
CA PHE A 105 9.17 -8.39 15.50
C PHE A 105 10.04 -7.20 15.03
N LEU A 106 9.59 -5.96 15.22
CA LEU A 106 10.33 -4.73 14.84
C LEU A 106 11.16 -4.18 15.99
N THR A 107 10.65 -4.27 17.22
CA THR A 107 11.23 -3.60 18.41
C THR A 107 11.71 -4.59 19.48
N GLY A 108 11.44 -5.89 19.34
CA GLY A 108 11.68 -6.91 20.36
C GLY A 108 10.70 -6.90 21.53
N LEU A 109 9.77 -5.93 21.57
CA LEU A 109 8.79 -5.73 22.64
C LEU A 109 7.41 -5.45 22.03
N PRO A 110 6.32 -6.04 22.56
CA PRO A 110 4.99 -5.73 22.07
C PRO A 110 4.66 -4.25 22.31
N ALA A 111 4.08 -3.59 21.31
CA ALA A 111 3.64 -2.20 21.48
C ALA A 111 2.48 -2.14 22.50
N PRO A 112 2.35 -1.05 23.28
CA PRO A 112 1.24 -0.88 24.20
C PRO A 112 -0.11 -0.98 23.48
N GLU A 113 -0.96 -1.89 23.95
CA GLU A 113 -2.33 -2.05 23.45
C GLU A 113 -3.31 -1.20 24.28
N THR A 114 -4.21 -0.49 23.60
CA THR A 114 -5.23 0.35 24.26
C THR A 114 -6.63 -0.26 24.23
N GLY A 115 -6.77 -1.46 23.67
CA GLY A 115 -8.02 -2.23 23.62
C GLY A 115 -7.71 -3.71 23.82
N GLY A 116 -8.39 -4.36 24.76
CA GLY A 116 -8.21 -5.79 25.02
C GLY A 116 -9.03 -6.61 24.03
N HIS A 117 -8.36 -7.38 23.17
CA HIS A 117 -8.98 -8.44 22.37
C HIS A 117 -8.05 -9.65 22.31
N THR A 118 -8.63 -10.84 22.24
CA THR A 118 -7.90 -12.11 22.29
C THR A 118 -7.34 -12.49 20.91
N HIS A 119 -6.13 -13.07 20.87
CA HIS A 119 -5.53 -13.53 19.62
C HIS A 119 -6.07 -14.91 19.22
N GLY A 120 -7.26 -14.95 18.60
CA GLY A 120 -7.91 -16.17 18.10
C GLY A 120 -7.44 -16.66 16.72
N GLY A 121 -6.28 -16.20 16.23
CA GLY A 121 -5.76 -16.45 14.88
C GLY A 121 -6.28 -15.47 13.82
N VAL A 122 -5.76 -15.57 12.58
CA VAL A 122 -5.97 -14.57 11.50
C VAL A 122 -7.45 -14.28 11.23
N LEU A 123 -8.29 -15.32 11.08
CA LEU A 123 -9.71 -15.14 10.77
C LEU A 123 -10.47 -14.46 11.92
N TYR A 124 -10.14 -14.81 13.16
CA TYR A 124 -10.71 -14.16 14.33
C TYR A 124 -10.28 -12.69 14.40
N THR A 125 -8.99 -12.39 14.16
CA THR A 125 -8.49 -11.01 14.13
C THR A 125 -9.20 -10.17 13.08
N ILE A 126 -9.43 -10.71 11.89
CA ILE A 126 -10.21 -10.04 10.84
C ILE A 126 -11.63 -9.77 11.35
N TYR A 127 -12.33 -10.80 11.83
CA TYR A 127 -13.70 -10.66 12.35
C TYR A 127 -13.78 -9.62 13.46
N ASP A 128 -12.88 -9.70 14.43
CA ASP A 128 -12.81 -8.79 15.56
C ASP A 128 -12.67 -7.34 15.07
N HIS A 129 -11.78 -7.08 14.11
CA HIS A 129 -11.59 -5.72 13.59
C HIS A 129 -12.74 -5.20 12.70
N TYR A 130 -13.62 -6.07 12.20
CA TYR A 130 -14.89 -5.61 11.64
C TYR A 130 -15.91 -5.20 12.71
N VAL A 131 -15.81 -5.75 13.91
CA VAL A 131 -16.78 -5.54 15.00
C VAL A 131 -16.32 -4.45 15.97
N THR A 132 -15.08 -4.51 16.45
CA THR A 132 -14.53 -3.68 17.51
C THR A 132 -13.84 -2.42 16.98
N THR A 133 -13.21 -2.51 15.81
CA THR A 133 -12.50 -1.41 15.15
C THR A 133 -12.95 -1.24 13.69
N PRO A 134 -14.26 -1.03 13.43
CA PRO A 134 -14.87 -1.18 12.10
C PRO A 134 -14.23 -0.32 11.01
N ILE A 135 -13.65 0.83 11.35
CA ILE A 135 -12.92 1.68 10.40
C ILE A 135 -11.69 0.94 9.83
N GLU A 136 -10.98 0.16 10.66
CA GLU A 136 -9.87 -0.67 10.21
C GLU A 136 -10.36 -1.80 9.30
N GLY A 137 -11.46 -2.48 9.65
CA GLY A 137 -12.08 -3.46 8.75
C GLY A 137 -12.45 -2.86 7.38
N VAL A 138 -13.07 -1.67 7.37
CA VAL A 138 -13.44 -0.96 6.15
C VAL A 138 -12.21 -0.58 5.31
N ILE A 139 -11.15 -0.04 5.93
CA ILE A 139 -9.98 0.37 5.13
C ILE A 139 -9.26 -0.84 4.53
N LYS A 140 -9.21 -1.98 5.24
CA LYS A 140 -8.66 -3.22 4.69
C LYS A 140 -9.50 -3.76 3.54
N SER A 141 -10.83 -3.63 3.59
CA SER A 141 -11.71 -3.91 2.44
C SER A 141 -11.39 -3.01 1.24
N VAL A 142 -11.21 -1.71 1.47
CA VAL A 142 -10.86 -0.73 0.41
C VAL A 142 -9.55 -1.10 -0.27
N GLU A 143 -8.52 -1.45 0.50
CA GLU A 143 -7.22 -1.89 -0.02
C GLU A 143 -7.33 -3.16 -0.86
N LEU A 144 -8.02 -4.19 -0.37
CA LEU A 144 -8.20 -5.45 -1.10
C LEU A 144 -9.00 -5.26 -2.39
N LEU A 145 -10.03 -4.41 -2.37
CA LEU A 145 -10.79 -4.05 -3.57
C LEU A 145 -9.91 -3.31 -4.59
N ALA A 146 -9.07 -2.37 -4.14
CA ALA A 146 -8.12 -1.67 -4.99
C ALA A 146 -7.11 -2.66 -5.62
N ALA A 147 -6.57 -3.60 -4.83
CA ALA A 147 -5.68 -4.65 -5.33
C ALA A 147 -6.37 -5.50 -6.42
N GLY A 148 -7.62 -5.91 -6.19
CA GLY A 148 -8.43 -6.64 -7.16
C GLY A 148 -8.66 -5.87 -8.45
N LEU A 149 -8.97 -4.57 -8.36
CA LEU A 149 -9.13 -3.71 -9.54
C LEU A 149 -7.83 -3.52 -10.32
N PHE A 150 -6.68 -3.37 -9.64
CA PHE A 150 -5.38 -3.32 -10.31
C PHE A 150 -5.05 -4.64 -11.02
N ALA A 151 -5.31 -5.78 -10.38
CA ALA A 151 -5.12 -7.09 -11.01
C ALA A 151 -6.05 -7.29 -12.22
N TRP A 152 -7.28 -6.79 -12.15
CA TRP A 152 -8.22 -6.80 -13.27
C TRP A 152 -7.76 -5.89 -14.40
N LEU A 153 -7.35 -4.65 -14.08
CA LEU A 153 -6.82 -3.67 -15.05
C LEU A 153 -5.57 -4.19 -15.75
N LEU A 154 -4.68 -4.87 -15.02
CA LEU A 154 -3.49 -5.51 -15.59
C LEU A 154 -3.83 -6.49 -16.72
N ARG A 155 -5.00 -7.12 -16.67
CA ARG A 155 -5.46 -8.07 -17.69
C ARG A 155 -6.32 -7.44 -18.79
N ARG A 156 -6.99 -6.32 -18.51
CA ARG A 156 -8.05 -5.77 -19.37
C ARG A 156 -7.73 -4.43 -19.99
N ASP A 157 -6.72 -3.74 -19.49
CA ASP A 157 -6.31 -2.44 -19.97
C ASP A 157 -5.29 -2.56 -21.11
N PRO A 158 -5.64 -2.15 -22.35
CA PRO A 158 -4.71 -2.25 -23.48
C PRO A 158 -3.40 -1.47 -23.26
N ALA A 159 -3.44 -0.38 -22.48
CA ALA A 159 -2.24 0.40 -22.19
C ALA A 159 -1.24 -0.36 -21.29
N ALA A 160 -1.71 -1.33 -20.50
CA ALA A 160 -0.83 -2.20 -19.74
C ALA A 160 -0.11 -3.20 -20.65
N SER A 161 -0.79 -3.72 -21.69
CA SER A 161 -0.19 -4.64 -22.66
C SER A 161 0.83 -3.95 -23.56
N ALA A 162 0.50 -2.77 -24.10
CA ALA A 162 1.38 -2.00 -24.98
C ALA A 162 2.75 -1.69 -24.34
N SER A 163 2.80 -1.48 -23.03
CA SER A 163 4.05 -1.25 -22.30
C SER A 163 5.00 -2.45 -22.19
N THR A 164 4.63 -3.61 -22.72
CA THR A 164 5.49 -4.80 -22.82
C THR A 164 6.21 -4.82 -24.17
N ASP A 165 5.56 -4.37 -25.24
CA ASP A 165 6.08 -4.44 -26.62
C ASP A 165 7.20 -3.43 -26.88
N ASP A 166 7.19 -2.26 -26.22
CA ASP A 166 8.24 -1.24 -26.36
C ASP A 166 9.62 -1.69 -25.79
N GLY A 167 9.68 -2.84 -25.10
CA GLY A 167 10.90 -3.41 -24.52
C GLY A 167 11.60 -4.48 -25.38
N GLU A 168 10.94 -5.00 -26.42
CA GLU A 168 11.52 -5.96 -27.36
C GLU A 168 11.89 -5.24 -28.67
N VAL A 169 13.04 -4.56 -28.68
CA VAL A 169 13.69 -4.25 -29.96
C VAL A 169 14.28 -5.57 -30.47
N PRO A 170 13.84 -6.12 -31.61
CA PRO A 170 14.48 -7.29 -32.18
C PRO A 170 15.90 -6.87 -32.57
N VAL A 171 16.92 -7.52 -31.99
CA VAL A 171 18.29 -7.46 -32.49
C VAL A 171 18.32 -8.26 -33.80
N GLY A 172 17.79 -7.65 -34.86
CA GLY A 172 17.76 -8.17 -36.21
C GLY A 172 18.40 -7.15 -37.15
N GLY A 173 19.72 -7.19 -37.23
CA GLY A 173 20.53 -6.34 -38.09
C GLY A 173 21.41 -7.18 -39.00
N ASP A 174 20.78 -7.83 -39.97
CA ASP A 174 21.42 -8.46 -41.12
C ASP A 174 22.22 -7.41 -41.91
N ARG A 175 23.56 -7.54 -41.95
CA ARG A 175 24.44 -6.92 -42.96
C ARG A 175 25.75 -7.69 -43.04
N ALA A 176 25.75 -8.75 -43.84
CA ALA A 176 26.96 -9.31 -44.42
C ALA A 176 26.74 -9.68 -45.89
N THR A 177 26.50 -8.67 -46.73
CA THR A 177 26.84 -8.72 -48.16
C THR A 177 27.26 -7.32 -48.62
N ARG A 178 28.27 -7.30 -49.50
CA ARG A 178 29.11 -6.20 -50.03
C ARG A 178 30.46 -6.12 -49.31
N GLU A 179 31.61 -6.30 -49.95
CA GLU A 179 32.03 -6.57 -51.34
C GLU A 179 33.34 -7.35 -51.27
#